data_AF-A0A2N5IA83-F1
#
_entry.id   AF-A0A2N5IA83-F1
#
_cell.length_a   1.000
_cell.length_b   1.000
_cell.length_c   1.000
_cell.angle_alpha   90.00
_cell.angle_beta   90.00
_cell.angle_gamma   90.00
#
_symmetry.space_group_name_H-M   'P 1'
#
loop_
_entity.id
_entity.type
_entity.pdbx_description
1 polymer ?
#
loop_
_entity_poly.entity_id
_entity_poly.type
_entity_poly.pdbx_seq_one_letter_code
_entity_poly.pdbx_strand_id
1 'polypeptide(L)'
;MKKKYWILSILFIFTATVLVGCVEEYKTKTVTATVLEKEYDAPKTTYKTVKENGKNVKKKKTKPEEYEVTLQYKDIVTEFEDKDLYNKVNEGGKVKVLYKEGYDKNGKLVTSYIELID
;
A
#
# COMPACT_ATOMS: atom_id res chain seq x y z
N MET A 1 -24.33 -41.49 14.28
CA MET A 1 -23.48 -41.40 15.49
C MET A 1 -22.62 -40.15 15.39
N LYS A 2 -22.78 -39.27 16.37
CA LYS A 2 -22.05 -37.99 16.49
C LYS A 2 -20.67 -38.25 17.12
N LYS A 3 -19.77 -37.26 16.97
CA LYS A 3 -18.51 -37.02 17.70
C LYS A 3 -17.27 -37.70 17.11
N LYS A 4 -16.54 -36.97 16.26
CA LYS A 4 -15.07 -37.14 16.06
C LYS A 4 -14.33 -35.99 15.36
N TYR A 5 -14.93 -34.79 15.24
CA TYR A 5 -14.27 -33.64 14.59
C TYR A 5 -14.12 -32.40 15.49
N TRP A 6 -14.32 -32.50 16.80
CA TRP A 6 -14.23 -31.33 17.69
C TRP A 6 -12.80 -31.00 18.18
N ILE A 7 -11.83 -31.89 17.98
CA ILE A 7 -10.47 -31.72 18.54
C ILE A 7 -9.47 -31.20 17.48
N LEU A 8 -9.79 -31.27 16.18
CA LEU A 8 -8.89 -30.80 15.13
C LEU A 8 -8.90 -29.27 14.90
N SER A 9 -9.87 -28.55 15.46
CA SER A 9 -10.01 -27.10 15.23
C SER A 9 -9.22 -26.22 16.20
N ILE A 10 -8.69 -26.78 17.29
CA ILE A 10 -8.08 -26.01 18.39
C ILE A 10 -6.55 -25.90 18.22
N LEU A 11 -5.92 -26.77 17.43
CA LEU A 11 -4.45 -26.76 17.25
C LEU A 11 -3.96 -25.75 16.20
N PHE A 12 -4.86 -25.21 15.36
CA PHE A 12 -4.49 -24.28 14.28
C PHE A 12 -4.50 -22.80 14.69
N ILE A 13 -5.00 -22.49 15.90
CA ILE A 13 -5.11 -21.12 16.42
C ILE A 13 -3.81 -20.67 17.12
N PHE A 14 -2.91 -21.62 17.46
CA PHE A 14 -1.71 -21.34 18.25
C PHE A 14 -0.50 -20.82 17.44
N THR A 15 -0.56 -20.78 16.11
CA THR A 15 0.54 -20.26 15.26
C THR A 15 0.31 -18.84 14.76
N ALA A 16 -0.83 -18.22 15.08
CA ALA A 16 -1.17 -16.87 14.64
C ALA A 16 -0.83 -15.77 15.66
N THR A 17 -0.28 -16.12 16.83
CA THR A 17 0.42 -15.15 17.69
C THR A 17 1.85 -14.98 17.20
N VAL A 18 2.03 -14.68 15.91
CA VAL A 18 3.21 -13.91 15.52
C VAL A 18 2.97 -12.58 16.20
N LEU A 19 3.60 -12.39 17.35
CA LEU A 19 3.72 -11.10 18.01
C LEU A 19 4.10 -10.08 16.95
N VAL A 20 3.11 -9.35 16.45
CA VAL A 20 3.36 -8.08 15.78
C VAL A 20 3.96 -7.26 16.90
N GLY A 21 5.29 -7.18 16.92
CA GLY A 21 6.01 -6.34 17.86
C GLY A 21 5.37 -4.96 17.75
N CYS A 22 4.81 -4.46 18.84
CA CYS A 22 4.33 -3.09 18.86
C CYS A 22 5.54 -2.20 18.58
N VAL A 23 5.44 -1.30 17.60
CA VAL A 23 6.50 -0.33 17.33
C VAL A 23 6.45 0.71 18.44
N GLU A 24 7.55 0.88 19.15
CA GLU A 24 7.67 1.89 20.22
C GLU A 24 8.45 3.13 19.76
N GLU A 25 9.42 2.95 18.85
CA GLU A 25 10.28 4.03 18.38
C GLU A 25 10.40 4.00 16.86
N TYR A 26 10.33 5.17 16.22
CA TYR A 26 10.66 5.36 14.82
C TYR A 26 11.93 6.18 14.65
N LYS A 27 12.91 5.64 13.92
CA LYS A 27 14.08 6.39 13.46
C LYS A 27 13.88 6.79 12.02
N THR A 28 14.04 8.08 11.74
CA THR A 28 13.85 8.65 10.41
C THR A 28 15.17 9.19 9.87
N LYS A 29 15.48 8.92 8.60
CA LYS A 29 16.59 9.54 7.88
C LYS A 29 16.21 9.88 6.45
N THR A 30 16.75 10.97 5.92
CA THR A 30 16.62 11.30 4.50
C THR A 30 17.56 10.45 3.67
N VAL A 31 17.03 9.77 2.67
CA VAL A 31 17.78 8.90 1.75
C VAL A 31 17.42 9.22 0.32
N THR A 32 18.15 8.64 -0.63
CA THR A 32 17.87 8.80 -2.06
C THR A 32 17.34 7.47 -2.63
N ALA A 33 16.06 7.46 -3.02
CA ALA A 33 15.42 6.35 -3.72
C ALA A 33 15.59 6.49 -5.24
N THR A 34 15.43 5.37 -5.95
CA THR A 34 15.44 5.30 -7.41
C THR A 34 14.02 5.22 -7.91
N VAL A 35 13.69 5.98 -8.96
CA VAL A 35 12.42 5.82 -9.68
C VAL A 35 12.53 4.57 -10.55
N LEU A 36 11.72 3.57 -10.27
CA LEU A 36 11.69 2.35 -11.09
C LEU A 36 10.82 2.55 -12.32
N GLU A 37 9.58 3.01 -12.09
CA GLU A 37 8.54 3.07 -13.10
C GLU A 37 7.59 4.23 -12.79
N LYS A 38 6.90 4.68 -13.84
CA LYS A 38 5.84 5.66 -13.76
C LYS A 38 4.63 5.19 -14.57
N GLU A 39 3.46 5.16 -13.94
CA GLU A 39 2.22 4.78 -14.62
C GLU A 39 1.22 5.94 -14.59
N TYR A 40 0.57 6.17 -15.74
CA TYR A 40 -0.53 7.14 -15.86
C TYR A 40 -1.80 6.42 -16.31
N ASP A 41 -2.83 6.53 -15.49
CA ASP A 41 -4.10 5.89 -15.75
C ASP A 41 -5.15 6.97 -16.08
N ALA A 42 -5.50 7.07 -17.36
CA ALA A 42 -6.40 8.10 -17.86
C ALA A 42 -7.81 7.98 -17.23
N PRO A 43 -8.55 9.10 -17.07
CA PRO A 43 -9.85 9.07 -16.42
C PRO A 43 -10.85 8.27 -17.27
N LYS A 44 -11.53 7.30 -16.65
CA LYS A 44 -12.45 6.39 -17.33
C LYS A 44 -13.89 6.67 -16.91
N THR A 45 -14.74 6.99 -17.88
CA THR A 45 -16.19 7.13 -17.65
C THR A 45 -16.92 5.87 -18.10
N THR A 46 -17.70 5.28 -17.20
CA THR A 46 -18.56 4.13 -17.49
C THR A 46 -20.03 4.48 -17.25
N TYR A 47 -20.91 3.81 -17.99
CA TYR A 47 -22.35 3.95 -17.85
C TYR A 47 -22.92 2.59 -17.44
N LYS A 48 -23.66 2.57 -16.34
CA LYS A 48 -24.39 1.39 -15.89
C LYS A 48 -25.88 1.68 -15.90
N THR A 49 -26.64 0.84 -16.58
CA THR A 49 -28.11 0.89 -16.48
C THR A 49 -28.52 0.13 -15.24
N VAL A 50 -29.30 0.77 -14.36
CA VAL A 50 -29.85 0.17 -13.15
C VAL A 50 -31.37 0.34 -13.15
N LYS A 51 -32.10 -0.61 -12.59
CA LYS A 51 -33.54 -0.46 -12.36
C LYS A 51 -33.76 0.27 -11.04
N GLU A 52 -34.42 1.42 -11.10
CA GLU A 52 -34.89 2.19 -9.94
C GLU A 52 -36.39 2.44 -10.10
N ASN A 53 -37.18 2.04 -9.11
CA ASN A 53 -38.65 2.18 -9.12
C ASN A 53 -39.31 1.67 -10.41
N GLY A 54 -38.86 0.51 -10.91
CA GLY A 54 -39.39 -0.11 -12.13
C GLY A 54 -38.95 0.54 -13.45
N LYS A 55 -38.21 1.66 -13.41
CA LYS A 55 -37.67 2.35 -14.60
C LYS A 55 -36.18 2.05 -14.76
N ASN A 56 -35.72 1.94 -16.00
CA ASN A 56 -34.30 1.84 -16.31
C ASN A 56 -33.67 3.24 -16.26
N VAL A 57 -32.72 3.43 -15.35
CA VAL A 57 -31.97 4.68 -15.18
C VAL A 57 -30.52 4.42 -15.57
N LYS A 58 -29.95 5.29 -16.44
CA LYS A 58 -28.53 5.26 -16.76
C LYS A 58 -27.76 6.04 -15.70
N LYS A 59 -26.90 5.38 -14.94
CA LYS A 59 -25.99 6.02 -13.99
C LYS A 59 -24.59 6.13 -14.61
N LYS A 60 -24.01 7.33 -14.50
CA LYS A 60 -22.62 7.61 -14.87
C LYS A 60 -21.71 7.34 -13.67
N LYS A 61 -20.59 6.65 -13.87
CA LYS A 61 -19.50 6.54 -12.90
C LYS A 61 -18.20 6.95 -13.58
N THR A 62 -17.50 7.91 -12.99
CA THR A 62 -16.19 8.38 -13.46
C THR A 62 -15.12 7.90 -12.48
N LYS A 63 -14.10 7.19 -12.99
CA LYS A 63 -12.83 6.99 -12.27
C LYS A 63 -11.94 8.21 -12.56
N PRO A 64 -11.37 8.87 -11.54
CA PRO A 64 -10.42 9.96 -11.75
C PRO A 64 -9.16 9.47 -12.48
N GLU A 65 -8.32 10.41 -12.90
CA GLU A 65 -6.98 10.09 -13.35
C GLU A 65 -6.07 9.73 -12.17
N GLU A 66 -5.16 8.78 -12.37
CA GLU A 66 -4.19 8.34 -11.36
C GLU A 66 -2.76 8.53 -11.92
N TYR A 67 -1.84 8.96 -11.06
CA TYR A 67 -0.44 9.25 -11.39
C TYR A 67 0.45 8.49 -10.41
N GLU A 68 0.87 7.31 -10.80
CA GLU A 68 1.61 6.40 -9.94
C GLU A 68 3.11 6.49 -10.22
N VAL A 69 3.90 6.55 -9.15
CA VAL A 69 5.35 6.53 -9.21
C VAL A 69 5.86 5.45 -8.28
N THR A 70 6.56 4.47 -8.84
CA THR A 70 7.19 3.39 -8.07
C THR A 70 8.61 3.79 -7.70
N LEU A 71 8.88 3.90 -6.39
CA LEU A 71 10.20 4.21 -5.86
C LEU A 71 10.82 2.97 -5.20
N GLN A 72 12.14 2.80 -5.38
CA GLN A 72 12.92 1.77 -4.73
C GLN A 72 14.07 2.35 -3.91
N TYR A 73 14.17 1.90 -2.66
CA TYR A 73 15.35 2.12 -1.82
C TYR A 73 15.71 0.82 -1.12
N LYS A 74 16.93 0.30 -1.40
CA LYS A 74 17.35 -1.06 -1.00
C LYS A 74 16.33 -2.10 -1.51
N ASP A 75 15.80 -2.90 -0.61
CA ASP A 75 14.80 -3.96 -0.80
C ASP A 75 13.35 -3.45 -0.71
N ILE A 76 13.14 -2.17 -0.39
CA ILE A 76 11.80 -1.57 -0.27
C ILE A 76 11.40 -0.99 -1.62
N VAL A 77 10.25 -1.44 -2.11
CA VAL A 77 9.57 -0.91 -3.27
C VAL A 77 8.21 -0.37 -2.80
N THR A 78 7.91 0.88 -3.14
CA THR A 78 6.66 1.52 -2.72
C THR A 78 6.14 2.40 -3.84
N GLU A 79 4.84 2.32 -4.07
CA GLU A 79 4.10 3.10 -5.04
C GLU A 79 3.49 4.33 -4.37
N PHE A 80 3.56 5.46 -5.07
CA PHE A 80 3.00 6.73 -4.62
C PHE A 80 2.06 7.27 -5.70
N GLU A 81 0.82 7.55 -5.33
CA GLU A 81 -0.13 8.30 -6.15
C GLU A 81 0.13 9.81 -5.93
N ASP A 82 1.02 10.40 -6.73
CA ASP A 82 1.40 11.81 -6.63
C ASP A 82 1.70 12.42 -8.01
N LYS A 83 0.81 13.31 -8.45
CA LYS A 83 0.90 13.98 -9.76
C LYS A 83 2.11 14.91 -9.86
N ASP A 84 2.48 15.59 -8.79
CA ASP A 84 3.60 16.53 -8.80
C ASP A 84 4.93 15.79 -8.88
N LEU A 85 5.06 14.71 -8.11
CA LEU A 85 6.19 13.80 -8.20
C LEU A 85 6.29 13.20 -9.60
N TYR A 86 5.19 12.66 -10.14
CA TYR A 86 5.14 12.09 -11.48
C TYR A 86 5.65 13.10 -12.52
N ASN A 87 5.24 14.35 -12.46
CA ASN A 87 5.66 15.36 -13.43
C ASN A 87 7.12 15.80 -13.29
N LYS A 88 7.71 15.71 -12.09
CA LYS A 88 9.07 16.17 -11.80
C LYS A 88 10.15 15.13 -12.06
N VAL A 89 9.81 13.84 -12.05
CA VAL A 89 10.80 12.75 -12.06
C VAL A 89 10.74 11.94 -13.34
N ASN A 90 11.84 11.28 -13.65
CA ASN A 90 11.97 10.34 -14.76
C ASN A 90 12.36 8.97 -14.23
N GLU A 91 12.01 7.91 -14.95
CA GLU A 91 12.45 6.54 -14.68
C GLU A 91 13.98 6.46 -14.66
N GLY A 92 14.53 5.64 -13.75
CA GLY A 92 15.95 5.59 -13.43
C GLY A 92 16.48 6.80 -12.65
N GLY A 93 15.65 7.84 -12.48
CA GLY A 93 15.96 9.04 -11.71
C GLY A 93 16.12 8.79 -10.21
N LYS A 94 16.55 9.82 -9.49
CA LYS A 94 16.81 9.76 -8.05
C LYS A 94 15.97 10.79 -7.32
N VAL A 95 15.32 10.38 -6.24
CA VAL A 95 14.41 11.22 -5.44
C VAL A 95 14.79 11.13 -3.97
N LYS A 96 14.79 12.27 -3.26
CA LYS A 96 14.97 12.26 -1.80
C LYS A 96 13.66 11.85 -1.14
N VAL A 97 13.74 10.87 -0.24
CA VAL A 97 12.59 10.37 0.54
C VAL A 97 12.98 10.24 2.01
N LEU A 98 11.99 10.19 2.89
CA LEU A 98 12.17 9.80 4.27
C LEU A 98 12.17 8.27 4.35
N TYR A 99 13.18 7.69 4.97
CA TYR A 99 13.20 6.28 5.30
C TYR A 99 13.02 6.13 6.80
N LYS A 100 11.97 5.40 7.19
CA LYS A 100 11.52 5.21 8.57
C LYS A 100 11.74 3.76 8.97
N GLU A 101 12.40 3.55 10.10
CA GLU A 101 12.61 2.25 10.73
C GLU A 101 11.88 2.24 12.06
N GLY A 102 10.93 1.30 12.22
CA GLY A 102 10.18 1.08 13.46
C GLY A 102 10.81 -0.04 14.28
N TYR A 103 11.11 0.25 15.54
CA TYR A 103 11.74 -0.67 16.48
C TYR A 103 10.80 -1.03 17.64
N ASP A 104 10.91 -2.26 18.14
CA ASP A 104 10.25 -2.68 19.38
C ASP A 104 11.03 -2.19 20.62
N LYS A 105 10.46 -2.44 21.81
CA LYS A 105 11.07 -2.12 23.11
C LYS A 105 12.46 -2.71 23.36
N ASN A 106 12.82 -3.77 22.63
CA ASN A 106 14.13 -4.41 22.76
C ASN A 106 15.13 -3.88 21.72
N GLY A 107 14.75 -2.87 20.93
CA GLY A 107 15.55 -2.33 19.84
C GLY A 107 15.59 -3.23 18.60
N LYS A 108 14.68 -4.20 18.47
CA LYS A 108 14.60 -5.05 17.28
C LYS A 108 13.81 -4.33 16.19
N LEU A 109 14.33 -4.32 14.96
CA LEU A 109 13.61 -3.80 13.80
C LEU A 109 12.34 -4.63 13.55
N VAL A 110 11.19 -3.95 13.51
CA VAL A 110 9.87 -4.54 13.26
C VAL A 110 9.39 -4.20 11.85
N THR A 111 9.58 -2.96 11.42
CA THR A 111 9.09 -2.48 10.12
C THR A 111 10.03 -1.43 9.55
N SER A 112 10.04 -1.30 8.23
CA SER A 112 10.75 -0.24 7.53
C SER A 112 9.99 0.14 6.26
N TYR A 113 9.88 1.44 5.99
CA TYR A 113 9.21 1.95 4.80
C TYR A 113 9.79 3.30 4.38
N ILE A 114 9.45 3.73 3.17
CA ILE A 114 9.77 5.05 2.65
C ILE A 114 8.52 5.92 2.55
N GLU A 115 8.70 7.23 2.64
CA GLU A 115 7.65 8.25 2.57
C GLU A 115 8.18 9.48 1.82
N LEU A 116 7.31 10.19 1.12
CA LEU A 116 7.67 11.43 0.43
C LEU A 116 8.07 12.52 1.44
N ILE A 117 8.87 13.47 0.98
CA ILE A 117 9.16 14.69 1.73
C ILE A 117 8.14 15.73 1.27
N ASP A 118 7.33 16.22 2.19
CA ASP A 118 6.38 17.33 1.96
C ASP A 118 7.08 18.63 1.49
#